data_AF-A0A5E4QI44-F1
#
_entry.id   AF-A0A5E4QI44-F1
#
_cell.length_a   1.000
_cell.length_b   1.000
_cell.length_c   1.000
_cell.angle_alpha   90.00
_cell.angle_beta   90.00
_cell.angle_gamma   90.00
#
_symmetry.space_group_name_H-M   'P 1'
#
loop_
_entity.id
_entity.type
_entity.pdbx_description
1 polymer ?
#
loop_
_entity_poly.entity_id
_entity_poly.type
_entity_poly.pdbx_seq_one_letter_code
_entity_poly.pdbx_strand_id
1 'polypeptide(L)'
;MECGCRTAHVALVAVGDKLKYILATQNMKAGDIIRTSRHLPRIPVRANEGDAYVLGALPTGTIVHCIEKEPGQGGLYIHAAGTSGTILRRQNDRIIVQMPSKRLSPFK
;
A
#
# COMPACT_ATOMS: atom_id res chain seq x y z
N MET A 1 1.26 19.28 4.71
CA MET A 1 2.44 19.80 3.99
C MET A 1 2.24 19.49 2.51
N GLU A 2 2.00 20.50 1.69
CA GLU A 2 1.87 20.33 0.24
C GLU A 2 3.27 20.10 -0.35
N CYS A 3 3.46 18.97 -1.03
CA CYS A 3 4.73 18.68 -1.66
C CYS A 3 4.71 19.29 -3.07
N GLY A 4 5.51 20.31 -3.34
CA GLY A 4 5.58 20.94 -4.68
C GLY A 4 6.08 20.01 -5.80
N CYS A 5 6.58 18.81 -5.46
CA CYS A 5 7.18 17.86 -6.41
C CYS A 5 6.28 16.67 -6.77
N ARG A 6 5.13 16.50 -6.09
CA ARG A 6 4.20 15.38 -6.32
C ARG A 6 2.79 15.76 -5.89
N THR A 7 1.78 15.17 -6.52
CA THR A 7 0.38 15.48 -6.20
C THR A 7 -0.05 14.93 -4.84
N ALA A 8 0.51 13.79 -4.41
CA ALA A 8 0.14 13.15 -3.14
C ALA A 8 0.77 13.85 -1.92
N HIS A 9 0.01 13.93 -0.82
CA HIS A 9 0.52 14.38 0.46
C HIS A 9 1.51 13.38 1.07
N VAL A 10 2.40 13.89 1.91
CA VAL A 10 3.40 13.09 2.63
C VAL A 10 3.17 13.15 4.13
N ALA A 11 3.41 12.03 4.81
CA ALA A 11 3.39 11.91 6.26
C ALA A 11 4.80 11.67 6.77
N LEU A 12 5.15 12.30 7.89
CA LEU A 12 6.36 12.02 8.64
C LEU A 12 6.04 10.95 9.70
N VAL A 13 6.72 9.81 9.63
CA VAL A 13 6.53 8.68 10.53
C VAL A 13 7.84 8.38 11.25
N ALA A 14 7.73 8.12 12.55
CA ALA A 14 8.84 7.67 13.38
C ALA A 14 8.80 6.15 13.56
N VAL A 15 9.96 5.49 13.45
CA VAL A 15 10.13 4.07 13.78
C VAL A 15 11.37 3.95 14.65
N GLY A 16 11.17 3.75 15.95
CA GLY A 16 12.23 3.92 16.95
C GLY A 16 12.82 5.32 16.86
N ASP A 17 14.14 5.43 16.79
CA ASP A 17 14.86 6.71 16.71
C ASP A 17 14.98 7.29 15.29
N LYS A 18 14.33 6.67 14.29
CA LYS A 18 14.45 7.08 12.89
C LYS A 18 13.16 7.71 12.39
N LEU A 19 13.31 8.86 11.73
CA LEU A 19 12.23 9.53 11.01
C LEU A 19 12.26 9.15 9.52
N LYS A 20 11.09 8.90 8.95
CA LYS A 20 10.90 8.57 7.53
C LYS A 20 9.71 9.31 6.97
N TYR A 21 9.81 9.75 5.72
CA TYR A 21 8.67 10.25 4.97
C TYR A 21 8.03 9.12 4.18
N ILE A 22 6.71 9.01 4.27
CA ILE A 22 5.89 8.10 3.47
C ILE A 22 4.80 8.87 2.73
N LEU A 23 4.16 8.24 1.77
CA LEU A 23 2.92 8.78 1.19
C LEU A 23 1.82 8.69 2.23
N ALA A 24 1.11 9.79 2.45
CA ALA A 24 -0.02 9.83 3.36
C ALA A 24 -1.24 9.17 2.71
N THR A 25 -1.95 8.35 3.48
CA THR A 25 -3.28 7.87 3.06
C THR A 25 -4.33 8.94 3.32
N GLN A 26 -5.53 8.74 2.78
CA GLN A 26 -6.58 9.76 2.75
C GLN A 26 -7.00 10.23 4.15
N ASN A 27 -7.11 9.32 5.11
CA ASN A 27 -7.62 9.64 6.46
C ASN A 27 -6.54 9.60 7.54
N MET A 28 -5.25 9.57 7.17
CA MET A 28 -4.15 9.52 8.13
C MET A 28 -4.06 10.81 8.95
N LYS A 29 -3.95 10.67 10.27
CA LYS A 29 -3.86 11.78 11.23
C LYS A 29 -2.58 11.70 12.05
N ALA A 30 -2.18 12.83 12.62
CA ALA A 30 -1.07 12.88 13.55
C ALA A 30 -1.40 12.05 14.81
N GLY A 31 -0.50 11.15 15.20
CA GLY A 31 -0.68 10.24 16.32
C GLY A 31 -1.18 8.84 15.93
N ASP A 32 -1.57 8.61 14.68
CA ASP A 32 -1.97 7.29 14.21
C ASP A 32 -0.78 6.31 14.25
N ILE A 33 -1.03 5.11 14.75
CA ILE A 33 -0.04 4.03 14.79
C ILE A 33 -0.27 3.12 13.60
N ILE A 34 0.65 3.15 12.64
CA ILE A 34 0.65 2.25 11.49
C ILE A 34 1.55 1.05 11.71
N ARG A 35 1.22 -0.06 11.06
CA ARG A 35 1.99 -1.31 11.11
C ARG A 35 2.58 -1.65 9.76
N THR A 36 3.77 -2.25 9.79
CA THR A 36 4.42 -2.77 8.59
C THR A 36 4.84 -4.21 8.82
N SER A 37 4.53 -5.11 7.88
CA SER A 37 4.96 -6.50 7.96
C SER A 37 5.26 -7.06 6.58
N ARG A 38 6.40 -7.76 6.49
CA ARG A 38 6.80 -8.52 5.30
C ARG A 38 6.46 -10.00 5.37
N HIS A 39 5.83 -10.43 6.47
CA HIS A 39 5.46 -11.82 6.67
C HIS A 39 4.18 -12.15 5.90
N LEU A 40 4.14 -13.31 5.24
CA LEU A 40 2.94 -13.86 4.63
C LEU A 40 2.27 -14.85 5.61
N PRO A 41 1.21 -14.44 6.32
CA PRO A 41 0.51 -15.32 7.24
C PRO A 41 -0.36 -16.32 6.49
N ARG A 42 -0.73 -17.42 7.17
CA ARG A 42 -1.66 -18.42 6.64
C ARG A 42 -3.10 -17.91 6.50
N ILE A 43 -3.50 -16.97 7.36
CA ILE A 43 -4.84 -16.39 7.40
C ILE A 43 -4.73 -14.91 6.96
N PRO A 44 -5.65 -14.39 6.14
CA PRO A 44 -5.64 -12.98 5.74
C PRO A 44 -5.69 -12.04 6.95
N VAL A 45 -4.90 -10.98 6.89
CA VAL A 45 -4.84 -9.95 7.93
C VAL A 45 -5.92 -8.91 7.67
N ARG A 46 -6.65 -8.53 8.72
CA ARG A 46 -7.49 -7.33 8.69
C ARG A 46 -6.60 -6.10 8.86
N ALA A 47 -6.11 -5.56 7.75
CA ALA A 47 -5.29 -4.36 7.73
C ALA A 47 -6.14 -3.11 8.02
N ASN A 48 -5.56 -2.16 8.74
CA ASN A 48 -6.13 -0.82 8.88
C ASN A 48 -5.56 0.11 7.80
N GLU A 49 -6.21 1.25 7.59
CA GLU A 49 -5.68 2.27 6.69
C GLU A 49 -4.30 2.76 7.17
N GLY A 50 -3.36 2.91 6.24
CA GLY A 50 -1.98 3.29 6.53
C GLY A 50 -1.04 2.12 6.83
N ASP A 51 -1.58 0.92 7.10
CA ASP A 51 -0.75 -0.27 7.27
C ASP A 51 -0.15 -0.75 5.94
N ALA A 52 1.06 -1.32 6.01
CA ALA A 52 1.73 -1.93 4.87
C ALA A 52 1.96 -3.44 5.10
N TYR A 53 1.37 -4.26 4.23
CA TYR A 53 1.53 -5.71 4.23
C TYR A 53 1.85 -6.21 2.81
N VAL A 54 2.38 -7.42 2.71
CA VAL A 54 2.51 -8.11 1.42
C VAL A 54 1.13 -8.35 0.80
N LEU A 55 1.00 -8.24 -0.53
CA LEU A 55 -0.30 -8.34 -1.21
C LEU A 55 -1.03 -9.66 -0.90
N GLY A 56 -0.30 -10.77 -0.80
CA GLY A 56 -0.89 -12.07 -0.47
C GLY A 56 -1.40 -12.22 0.96
N ALA A 57 -1.04 -11.30 1.88
CA ALA A 57 -1.53 -11.30 3.25
C ALA A 57 -2.90 -10.60 3.39
N LEU A 58 -3.30 -9.82 2.38
CA LEU A 58 -4.52 -9.03 2.41
C LEU A 58 -5.70 -9.81 1.81
N PRO A 59 -6.93 -9.63 2.33
CA PRO A 59 -8.11 -10.27 1.76
C PRO A 59 -8.46 -9.66 0.39
N THR A 60 -9.19 -10.41 -0.41
CA THR A 60 -9.80 -9.90 -1.64
C THR A 60 -10.80 -8.79 -1.32
N GLY A 61 -10.86 -7.77 -2.16
CA GLY A 61 -11.66 -6.55 -1.95
C GLY A 61 -10.89 -5.44 -1.23
N THR A 62 -9.68 -5.70 -0.70
CA THR A 62 -8.87 -4.68 -0.04
C THR A 62 -8.43 -3.61 -1.04
N ILE A 63 -8.56 -2.35 -0.64
CA ILE A 63 -8.08 -1.19 -1.38
C ILE A 63 -6.61 -0.96 -1.01
N VAL A 64 -5.76 -0.84 -2.02
CA VAL A 64 -4.30 -0.74 -1.89
C VAL A 64 -3.75 0.40 -2.75
N HIS A 65 -2.60 0.93 -2.35
CA HIS A 65 -1.86 1.95 -3.10
C HIS A 65 -0.35 1.68 -2.91
N CYS A 66 0.50 2.41 -3.64
CA CYS A 66 1.96 2.30 -3.55
C CYS A 66 2.49 0.87 -3.77
N ILE A 67 2.00 0.18 -4.81
CA ILE A 67 2.32 -1.23 -5.09
C ILE A 67 3.69 -1.35 -5.76
N GLU A 68 4.47 -2.33 -5.31
CA GLU A 68 5.75 -2.69 -5.93
C GLU A 68 5.55 -3.51 -7.20
N LYS A 69 6.41 -3.32 -8.21
CA LYS A 69 6.38 -4.14 -9.43
C LYS A 69 6.84 -5.57 -9.14
N GLU A 70 7.96 -5.67 -8.43
CA GLU A 70 8.55 -6.89 -7.92
C GLU A 70 8.90 -6.68 -6.44
N PRO A 71 8.88 -7.74 -5.61
CA PRO A 71 9.20 -7.62 -4.19
C PRO A 71 10.55 -6.95 -3.94
N GLY A 72 10.54 -5.85 -3.19
CA GLY A 72 11.74 -5.11 -2.79
C GLY A 72 12.17 -4.00 -3.75
N GLN A 73 11.47 -3.77 -4.86
CA GLN A 73 11.77 -2.64 -5.78
C GLN A 73 11.21 -1.29 -5.29
N GLY A 74 10.38 -1.30 -4.24
CA GLY A 74 9.67 -0.12 -3.78
C GLY A 74 8.39 0.16 -4.59
N GLY A 75 7.53 1.01 -4.03
CA GLY A 75 6.22 1.33 -4.59
C GLY A 75 6.32 2.16 -5.87
N LEU A 76 6.11 1.51 -7.01
CA LEU A 76 6.17 2.13 -8.33
C LEU A 76 4.78 2.49 -8.86
N TYR A 77 3.76 1.72 -8.50
CA TYR A 77 2.41 1.89 -9.01
C TYR A 77 1.47 2.51 -7.98
N ILE A 78 0.47 3.25 -8.44
CA ILE A 78 -0.61 3.81 -7.61
C ILE A 78 -0.05 4.72 -6.50
N HIS A 79 0.84 5.65 -6.87
CA HIS A 79 1.49 6.60 -5.95
C HIS A 79 0.92 8.03 -6.02
N ALA A 80 -0.03 8.28 -6.92
CA ALA A 80 -0.57 9.61 -7.17
C ALA A 80 -1.74 9.91 -6.22
N ALA A 81 -1.99 11.19 -5.96
CA ALA A 81 -3.09 11.61 -5.10
C ALA A 81 -4.44 11.03 -5.57
N GLY A 82 -5.22 10.51 -4.62
CA GLY A 82 -6.56 9.98 -4.88
C GLY A 82 -6.60 8.71 -5.73
N THR A 83 -5.45 8.11 -6.06
CA THR A 83 -5.42 6.85 -6.82
C THR A 83 -5.39 5.66 -5.88
N SER A 84 -6.14 4.62 -6.22
CA SER A 84 -6.18 3.36 -5.49
C SER A 84 -6.41 2.19 -6.45
N GLY A 85 -6.00 1.00 -6.02
CA GLY A 85 -6.31 -0.26 -6.70
C GLY A 85 -7.04 -1.20 -5.75
N THR A 86 -7.66 -2.23 -6.31
CA THR A 86 -8.41 -3.21 -5.51
C THR A 86 -7.89 -4.61 -5.78
N ILE A 87 -7.62 -5.37 -4.72
CA ILE A 87 -7.26 -6.78 -4.83
C ILE A 87 -8.50 -7.56 -5.26
N LEU A 88 -8.50 -8.18 -6.45
CA LEU A 88 -9.66 -8.93 -6.92
C LEU A 88 -9.59 -10.39 -6.52
N ARG A 89 -8.48 -11.06 -6.83
CA ARG A 89 -8.32 -12.49 -6.60
C ARG A 89 -6.86 -12.89 -6.54
N ARG A 90 -6.61 -14.02 -5.89
CA ARG A 90 -5.34 -14.74 -5.97
C ARG A 90 -5.45 -15.81 -7.04
N GLN A 91 -4.45 -15.87 -7.93
CA GLN A 91 -4.35 -16.88 -8.97
C GLN A 91 -2.94 -17.47 -8.93
N ASN A 92 -2.85 -18.76 -8.58
CA ASN A 92 -1.58 -19.45 -8.36
C ASN A 92 -0.70 -18.68 -7.34
N ASP A 93 0.54 -18.38 -7.71
CA ASP A 93 1.50 -17.60 -6.93
C ASP A 93 1.47 -16.09 -7.26
N ARG A 94 0.32 -15.58 -7.72
CA ARG A 94 0.17 -14.17 -8.08
C ARG A 94 -1.13 -13.58 -7.55
N ILE A 95 -1.12 -12.27 -7.31
CA ILE A 95 -2.26 -11.46 -6.90
C ILE A 95 -2.70 -10.60 -8.07
N ILE A 96 -3.98 -10.69 -8.44
CA ILE A 96 -4.56 -9.85 -9.48
C ILE A 96 -5.14 -8.60 -8.82
N VAL A 97 -4.58 -7.46 -9.18
CA VAL A 97 -5.05 -6.15 -8.73
C VAL A 97 -5.70 -5.41 -9.89
N GLN A 98 -6.88 -4.84 -9.63
CA GLN A 98 -7.51 -3.88 -10.51
C GLN A 98 -6.85 -2.52 -10.31
N MET A 99 -6.19 -2.02 -11.36
CA MET A 99 -5.54 -0.71 -11.37
C MET A 99 -6.58 0.42 -11.47
N PRO A 100 -6.21 1.68 -11.15
CA PRO A 100 -7.10 2.84 -11.35
C PRO A 100 -7.64 2.97 -12.79
N SER A 101 -6.87 2.50 -13.78
CA SER A 101 -7.27 2.44 -15.19
C SER A 101 -8.26 1.32 -15.52
N LYS A 102 -8.80 0.61 -14.52
CA LYS A 102 -9.61 -0.61 -14.62
C LYS A 102 -8.90 -1.83 -15.24
N ARG A 103 -7.63 -1.70 -15.62
CA ARG A 103 -6.80 -2.81 -16.10
C ARG A 103 -6.52 -3.81 -14.98
N LEU A 104 -6.58 -5.09 -15.28
CA LEU A 104 -6.18 -6.16 -14.36
C LEU A 104 -4.69 -6.44 -14.53
N SER A 105 -3.91 -6.26 -13.46
CA SER A 105 -2.46 -6.48 -13.48
C SER A 105 -2.07 -7.55 -12.47
N PRO A 106 -1.34 -8.60 -12.89
CA PRO A 106 -0.83 -9.62 -11.98
C PRO A 106 0.46 -9.12 -11.29
N PHE A 107 0.53 -9.33 -9.98
CA PHE A 107 1.70 -9.06 -9.13
C PHE A 107 2.13 -10.34 -8.42
N LYS A 108 3.42 -10.45 -8.09
CA LYS A 108 3.97 -11.58 -7.33
C LYS A 108 3.84 -11.34 -5.84
#